data_AF-A0A411KZG9-F1
#
_entry.id   AF-A0A411KZG9-F1
#
_cell.length_a   1.000
_cell.length_b   1.000
_cell.length_c   1.000
_cell.angle_alpha   90.00
_cell.angle_beta   90.00
_cell.angle_gamma   90.00
#
_symmetry.space_group_name_H-M   'P 1'
#
loop_
_entity.id
_entity.type
_entity.pdbx_description
1 polymer ?
#
loop_
_entity_poly.entity_id
_entity_poly.type
_entity_poly.pdbx_seq_one_letter_code
_entity_poly.pdbx_strand_id
1 'polypeptide(L)'
;MCLQPPLSLRKITKKVFKWIDRFFQTTVQYHEPPDKSDADRKLYRALSLSNGLRAMLISVPPHNIDQAQDVQPTVGDSGSESFKPSVEHPSGGTCAACAVLVNVGSFSEPRQYQGMAHFLEHMIFLGSERYPIENEFDAYLKKNGGFSNAHTENEDT
;
A
#
# COMPACT_ATOMS: atom_id res chain seq x y z
N MET A 1 -21.85 -18.50 -42.49
CA MET A 1 -22.78 -17.36 -42.31
C MET A 1 -22.55 -16.80 -40.91
N CYS A 2 -21.89 -15.64 -40.83
CA CYS A 2 -21.40 -15.06 -39.59
C CYS A 2 -22.45 -14.06 -39.07
N LEU A 3 -23.19 -14.44 -38.03
CA LEU A 3 -24.16 -13.55 -37.39
C LEU A 3 -23.40 -12.58 -36.48
N GLN A 4 -23.14 -11.36 -36.96
CA GLN A 4 -22.73 -10.27 -36.09
C GLN A 4 -23.94 -9.82 -35.26
N PRO A 5 -23.85 -9.74 -33.93
CA PRO A 5 -24.92 -9.16 -33.12
C PRO A 5 -24.93 -7.62 -33.27
N PRO A 6 -26.12 -6.98 -33.24
CA PRO A 6 -26.25 -5.55 -33.51
C PRO A 6 -25.55 -4.68 -32.47
N LEU A 7 -24.74 -3.72 -32.94
CA LEU A 7 -23.94 -2.74 -32.18
C LEU A 7 -24.75 -1.83 -31.22
N SER A 8 -26.07 -1.84 -31.28
CA SER A 8 -26.96 -0.96 -30.52
C SER A 8 -27.09 -1.36 -29.03
N LEU A 9 -27.12 -2.66 -28.73
CA LEU A 9 -27.35 -3.17 -27.36
C LEU A 9 -26.15 -2.95 -26.42
N ARG A 10 -24.93 -2.80 -26.95
CA ARG A 10 -23.71 -2.58 -26.16
C ARG A 10 -23.61 -1.18 -25.52
N LYS A 11 -24.32 -0.19 -26.07
CA LYS A 11 -24.27 1.19 -25.54
C LYS A 11 -25.22 1.40 -24.37
N ILE A 12 -26.34 0.67 -24.37
CA ILE A 12 -27.34 0.72 -23.30
C ILE A 12 -26.78 0.04 -22.05
N THR A 13 -26.11 -1.10 -22.20
CA THR A 13 -25.48 -1.82 -21.07
C THR A 13 -24.39 -1.01 -20.37
N LYS A 14 -23.54 -0.27 -21.10
CA LYS A 14 -22.50 0.59 -20.50
C LYS A 14 -23.07 1.81 -19.76
N LYS A 15 -24.14 2.42 -20.27
CA LYS A 15 -24.79 3.55 -19.58
C LYS A 15 -25.53 3.11 -18.33
N VAL A 16 -26.18 1.95 -18.37
CA VAL A 16 -26.85 1.36 -17.21
C VAL A 16 -25.82 0.89 -16.18
N PHE A 17 -24.72 0.26 -16.58
CA PHE A 17 -23.62 -0.07 -15.66
C PHE A 17 -23.01 1.16 -15.00
N LYS A 18 -22.71 2.22 -15.78
CA LYS A 18 -22.18 3.48 -15.24
C LYS A 18 -23.20 4.21 -14.33
N TRP A 19 -24.49 4.00 -14.56
CA TRP A 19 -25.56 4.52 -13.71
C TRP A 19 -25.71 3.70 -12.42
N ILE A 20 -25.60 2.37 -12.48
CA ILE A 20 -25.58 1.47 -11.32
C ILE A 20 -24.31 1.69 -10.47
N ASP A 21 -23.15 1.88 -11.09
CA ASP A 21 -21.90 2.28 -10.39
C ASP A 21 -22.08 3.61 -9.65
N ARG A 22 -22.84 4.55 -10.22
CA ARG A 22 -23.17 5.81 -9.55
C ARG A 22 -24.08 5.62 -8.32
N PHE A 23 -24.80 4.50 -8.23
CA PHE A 23 -25.62 4.14 -7.07
C PHE A 23 -24.85 3.42 -5.97
N PHE A 24 -23.69 2.83 -6.27
CA PHE A 24 -22.71 2.45 -5.25
C PHE A 24 -21.96 3.70 -4.77
N GLN A 25 -22.70 4.58 -4.10
CA GLN A 25 -22.13 5.65 -3.32
C GLN A 25 -21.25 5.00 -2.25
N THR A 26 -19.94 5.23 -2.31
CA THR A 26 -18.96 4.64 -1.38
C THR A 26 -19.38 4.95 0.05
N THR A 27 -20.02 3.98 0.69
CA THR A 27 -20.48 4.14 2.06
C THR A 27 -19.27 3.86 2.94
N VAL A 28 -18.82 4.88 3.64
CA VAL A 28 -17.69 4.79 4.57
C VAL A 28 -18.28 4.70 5.98
N GLN A 29 -17.98 3.61 6.67
CA GLN A 29 -18.29 3.46 8.08
C GLN A 29 -17.05 3.83 8.90
N TYR A 30 -17.17 4.81 9.80
CA TYR A 30 -16.12 5.18 10.74
C TYR A 30 -16.20 4.35 12.02
N HIS A 31 -15.04 4.02 12.58
CA HIS A 31 -14.90 3.29 13.84
C HIS A 31 -14.31 4.19 14.93
N GLU A 32 -14.34 3.71 16.17
CA GLU A 32 -13.68 4.38 17.29
C GLU A 32 -12.16 4.52 17.03
N PRO A 33 -11.55 5.64 17.45
CA PRO A 33 -10.11 5.80 17.38
C PRO A 33 -9.41 4.71 18.21
N PRO A 34 -8.24 4.21 17.75
CA PRO A 34 -7.48 3.24 18.52
C PRO A 34 -6.91 3.86 19.80
N ASP A 35 -6.72 3.02 20.82
CA ASP A 35 -5.93 3.39 22.00
C ASP A 35 -4.51 3.78 21.58
N LYS A 36 -3.99 4.87 22.16
CA LYS A 36 -2.64 5.36 21.88
C LYS A 36 -1.96 5.88 23.13
N SER A 37 -0.62 5.91 23.09
CA SER A 37 0.20 6.53 24.13
C SER A 37 -0.02 8.04 24.20
N ASP A 38 0.06 8.61 25.40
CA ASP A 38 -0.03 10.07 25.64
C ASP A 38 1.03 10.87 24.86
N ALA A 39 2.19 10.26 24.61
CA ALA A 39 3.27 10.87 23.83
C ALA A 39 2.98 10.87 22.31
N ASP A 40 2.02 10.08 21.83
CA ASP A 40 1.74 9.94 20.41
C ASP A 40 0.86 11.08 19.89
N ARG A 41 1.51 12.01 19.16
CA ARG A 41 0.86 13.18 18.56
C ARG A 41 0.19 12.88 17.21
N LYS A 42 0.30 11.66 16.69
CA LYS A 42 -0.35 11.28 15.42
C LYS A 42 -1.87 11.27 15.58
N LEU A 43 -2.54 11.56 14.47
CA LEU A 43 -4.00 11.48 14.34
C LEU A 43 -4.35 10.17 13.63
N TYR A 44 -5.34 9.47 14.17
CA TYR A 44 -5.77 8.16 13.68
C TYR A 44 -7.23 8.19 13.28
N ARG A 45 -7.57 7.49 12.21
CA ARG A 45 -8.96 7.26 11.79
C ARG A 45 -9.12 5.86 11.23
N ALA A 46 -9.87 5.02 11.93
CA ALA A 46 -10.25 3.70 11.46
C ALA A 46 -11.56 3.76 10.66
N LEU A 47 -11.62 3.04 9.55
CA LEU A 47 -12.79 2.99 8.70
C LEU A 47 -12.95 1.64 7.99
N SER A 48 -14.20 1.34 7.60
CA SER A 48 -14.56 0.27 6.69
C SER A 48 -15.20 0.85 5.44
N LEU A 49 -14.75 0.35 4.29
CA LEU A 49 -15.36 0.63 3.00
C LEU A 49 -16.49 -0.36 2.70
N SER A 50 -17.41 0.03 1.82
CA SER A 50 -18.52 -0.81 1.36
C SER A 50 -18.09 -2.13 0.70
N ASN A 51 -16.84 -2.26 0.25
CA ASN A 51 -16.29 -3.50 -0.31
C ASN A 51 -15.69 -4.44 0.75
N GLY A 52 -15.82 -4.11 2.04
CA GLY A 52 -15.27 -4.90 3.14
C GLY A 52 -13.83 -4.55 3.53
N LEU A 53 -13.14 -3.70 2.76
CA LEU A 53 -11.78 -3.26 3.12
C LEU A 53 -11.81 -2.46 4.42
N ARG A 54 -10.95 -2.85 5.37
CA ARG A 54 -10.68 -2.09 6.58
C ARG A 54 -9.40 -1.29 6.39
N ALA A 55 -9.41 -0.02 6.79
CA ALA A 55 -8.26 0.86 6.66
C ALA A 55 -8.05 1.68 7.94
N MET A 56 -6.79 1.97 8.24
CA MET A 56 -6.37 2.91 9.26
C MET A 56 -5.63 4.07 8.58
N LEU A 57 -6.16 5.28 8.71
CA LEU A 57 -5.49 6.49 8.25
C LEU A 57 -4.67 7.07 9.39
N ILE A 58 -3.40 7.36 9.12
CA ILE A 58 -2.46 7.93 10.09
C ILE A 58 -1.95 9.26 9.53
N SER A 59 -2.19 10.35 10.25
CA SER A 59 -1.70 11.68 9.89
C SER A 59 -0.68 12.16 10.93
N VAL A 60 0.49 12.56 10.43
CA VAL A 60 1.56 13.18 11.22
C VAL A 60 1.48 14.68 10.98
N PRO A 61 0.95 15.48 11.92
CA PRO A 61 0.98 16.93 11.77
C PRO A 61 2.43 17.43 11.80
N PRO A 62 2.75 18.51 11.07
CA PRO A 62 4.10 19.08 11.09
C PRO A 62 4.44 19.50 12.52
N HIS A 63 5.61 19.07 13.00
CA HIS A 63 6.19 19.64 14.21
C HIS A 63 6.61 21.08 13.90
N ASN A 64 6.21 22.05 14.73
CA ASN A 64 6.74 23.42 14.65
C ASN A 64 8.27 23.35 14.71
N ILE A 65 8.92 23.74 13.60
CA ILE A 65 10.37 23.81 13.46
C ILE A 65 10.85 25.08 14.16
N ASP A 66 10.71 25.17 15.48
CA ASP A 66 11.24 26.29 16.29
C ASP A 66 12.17 25.82 17.41
N GLN A 67 12.60 24.55 17.40
CA GLN A 67 13.60 24.04 18.34
C GLN A 67 14.70 23.31 17.59
N ALA A 68 15.52 24.07 16.87
CA ALA A 68 16.87 23.65 16.52
C ALA A 68 17.68 23.56 17.82
N GLN A 69 17.73 22.37 18.42
CA GLN A 69 18.73 22.06 19.44
C GLN A 69 19.98 21.57 18.72
N ASP A 70 21.03 22.37 18.89
CA ASP A 70 22.41 22.17 18.46
C ASP A 70 22.95 20.86 19.07
N VAL A 71 23.17 19.82 18.25
CA VAL A 71 23.79 18.57 18.70
C VAL A 71 25.21 18.51 18.14
N GLN A 72 26.16 18.79 19.03
CA GLN A 72 27.60 18.75 18.79
C GLN A 72 28.09 17.29 18.65
N PRO A 73 28.96 16.95 17.68
CA PRO A 73 29.35 15.56 17.44
C PRO A 73 30.43 15.09 18.42
N THR A 74 30.16 14.00 19.15
CA THR A 74 31.15 13.25 19.92
C THR A 74 31.77 12.15 19.07
N VAL A 75 33.10 12.18 18.95
CA VAL A 75 33.92 11.20 18.21
C VAL A 75 34.11 9.95 19.06
N GLY A 76 33.83 8.77 18.51
CA GLY A 76 34.08 7.46 19.13
C GLY A 76 34.26 6.38 18.07
N ASP A 77 35.39 5.69 18.14
CA ASP A 77 35.95 4.77 17.14
C ASP A 77 35.65 3.27 17.43
N SER A 78 35.79 2.45 16.37
CA SER A 78 36.06 1.01 16.32
C SER A 78 34.92 -0.05 16.44
N GLY A 79 34.61 -0.69 15.29
CA GLY A 79 34.72 -2.16 15.12
C GLY A 79 33.47 -3.06 15.29
N SER A 80 32.82 -3.42 14.18
CA SER A 80 32.38 -4.79 13.80
C SER A 80 31.50 -4.74 12.54
N GLU A 81 31.84 -5.54 11.53
CA GLU A 81 31.07 -5.65 10.28
C GLU A 81 29.71 -6.31 10.55
N SER A 82 28.69 -5.48 10.66
CA SER A 82 27.29 -5.86 10.55
C SER A 82 26.79 -5.32 9.22
N PHE A 83 26.17 -6.16 8.40
CA PHE A 83 25.48 -5.77 7.17
C PHE A 83 24.44 -4.69 7.52
N LYS A 84 24.81 -3.42 7.35
CA LYS A 84 23.90 -2.28 7.49
C LYS A 84 23.21 -2.13 6.13
N PRO A 85 21.88 -2.31 5.99
CA PRO A 85 21.21 -1.73 4.86
C PRO A 85 21.40 -0.23 5.02
N SER A 86 22.21 0.37 4.15
CA SER A 86 22.44 1.81 4.09
C SER A 86 21.15 2.48 3.67
N VAL A 87 20.23 2.63 4.63
CA VAL A 87 19.19 3.63 4.56
C VAL A 87 19.94 4.93 4.80
N GLU A 88 20.48 5.50 3.73
CA GLU A 88 20.80 6.92 3.71
C GLU A 88 19.48 7.64 4.01
N HIS A 89 19.29 8.02 5.27
CA HIS A 89 18.18 8.87 5.67
C HIS A 89 18.34 10.18 4.91
N PRO A 90 17.43 10.52 3.97
CA PRO A 90 17.44 11.85 3.39
C PRO A 90 17.18 12.82 4.54
N SER A 91 18.14 13.69 4.78
CA SER A 91 18.06 14.77 5.75
C SER A 91 16.79 15.60 5.50
N GLY A 92 15.82 15.49 6.41
CA GLY A 92 14.73 16.47 6.59
C GLY A 92 13.40 16.22 5.86
N GLY A 93 13.23 15.11 5.13
CA GLY A 93 11.97 14.79 4.45
C GLY A 93 11.04 13.87 5.27
N THR A 94 9.73 14.15 5.27
CA THR A 94 8.73 13.16 5.73
C THR A 94 8.31 12.28 4.55
N CYS A 95 8.49 10.97 4.68
CA CYS A 95 7.99 10.00 3.69
C CYS A 95 6.56 9.58 4.04
N ALA A 96 5.69 9.49 3.03
CA ALA A 96 4.41 8.80 3.17
C ALA A 96 4.64 7.28 3.02
N ALA A 97 3.84 6.49 3.73
CA ALA A 97 3.87 5.04 3.65
C ALA A 97 2.45 4.47 3.48
N CYS A 98 2.35 3.32 2.83
CA CYS A 98 1.13 2.55 2.67
C CYS A 98 1.46 1.08 2.81
N ALA A 99 0.60 0.32 3.49
CA ALA A 99 0.68 -1.12 3.59
C ALA A 99 -0.72 -1.71 3.36
N VAL A 100 -0.77 -2.85 2.67
CA VAL A 100 -1.99 -3.63 2.44
C VAL A 100 -1.69 -5.03 2.90
N LEU A 101 -2.59 -5.60 3.69
CA LEU A 101 -2.52 -6.98 4.16
C LEU A 101 -3.71 -7.73 3.57
N VAL A 102 -3.44 -8.89 3.00
CA VAL A 102 -4.45 -9.85 2.57
C VAL A 102 -4.39 -11.02 3.53
N ASN A 103 -5.52 -11.33 4.17
CA ASN A 103 -5.64 -12.46 5.10
C ASN A 103 -5.73 -13.82 4.37
N VAL A 104 -4.76 -14.06 3.49
CA VAL A 104 -4.52 -15.31 2.76
C VAL A 104 -3.00 -15.44 2.59
N GLY A 105 -2.44 -16.57 3.00
CA GLY A 105 -1.03 -16.90 2.81
C GLY A 105 -0.84 -18.31 2.23
N SER A 106 0.36 -18.86 2.39
CA SER A 106 0.74 -20.16 1.82
C SER A 106 -0.12 -21.35 2.29
N PHE A 107 -0.75 -21.29 3.47
CA PHE A 107 -1.65 -22.35 3.95
C PHE A 107 -2.95 -22.45 3.16
N SER A 108 -3.29 -21.42 2.39
CA SER A 108 -4.47 -21.43 1.51
C SER A 108 -4.19 -22.02 0.12
N GLU A 109 -2.95 -22.44 -0.14
CA GLU A 109 -2.55 -22.98 -1.43
C GLU A 109 -3.06 -24.41 -1.65
N PRO A 110 -3.47 -24.76 -2.89
CA PRO A 110 -3.69 -26.16 -3.24
C PRO A 110 -2.41 -26.98 -3.06
N ARG A 111 -2.55 -28.23 -2.59
CA ARG A 111 -1.40 -29.15 -2.41
C ARG A 111 -0.61 -29.38 -3.70
N GLN A 112 -1.26 -29.26 -4.85
CA GLN A 112 -0.65 -29.42 -6.18
C GLN A 112 0.18 -28.21 -6.60
N TYR A 113 -0.02 -27.03 -5.99
CA TYR A 113 0.57 -25.77 -6.40
C TYR A 113 1.11 -25.00 -5.19
N GLN A 114 2.09 -25.58 -4.50
CA GLN A 114 2.78 -24.93 -3.39
C GLN A 114 3.69 -23.80 -3.89
N GLY A 115 3.74 -22.70 -3.15
CA GLY A 115 4.47 -21.47 -3.50
C GLY A 115 3.69 -20.51 -4.38
N MET A 116 2.41 -20.77 -4.66
CA MET A 116 1.57 -19.91 -5.49
C MET A 116 1.29 -18.52 -4.88
N ALA A 117 1.07 -18.44 -3.56
CA ALA A 117 0.85 -17.18 -2.87
C ALA A 117 2.09 -16.30 -2.96
N HIS A 118 3.26 -16.87 -2.65
CA HIS A 118 4.54 -16.18 -2.78
C HIS A 118 4.83 -15.82 -4.24
N PHE A 119 4.54 -16.70 -5.18
CA PHE A 119 4.68 -16.37 -6.60
C PHE A 119 3.78 -15.20 -7.01
N LEU A 120 2.52 -15.18 -6.57
CA LEU A 120 1.59 -14.08 -6.86
C LEU A 120 2.06 -12.75 -6.24
N GLU A 121 2.63 -12.78 -5.04
CA GLU A 121 3.26 -11.61 -4.39
C GLU A 121 4.38 -11.00 -5.24
N HIS A 122 5.20 -11.81 -5.92
CA HIS A 122 6.17 -11.27 -6.90
C HIS A 122 5.47 -10.70 -8.15
N MET A 123 4.43 -11.37 -8.64
CA MET A 123 3.79 -10.99 -9.90
C MET A 123 3.03 -9.65 -9.82
N ILE A 124 2.52 -9.26 -8.65
CA ILE A 124 1.79 -7.98 -8.52
C ILE A 124 2.68 -6.75 -8.78
N PHE A 125 4.01 -6.87 -8.67
CA PHE A 125 4.96 -5.79 -8.98
C PHE A 125 5.30 -5.67 -10.47
N LEU A 126 4.90 -6.65 -11.30
CA LEU A 126 5.23 -6.68 -12.73
C LEU A 126 4.21 -5.96 -13.62
N GLY A 127 3.15 -5.38 -13.05
CA GLY A 127 2.22 -4.52 -13.78
C GLY A 127 0.76 -4.79 -13.48
N SER A 128 -0.10 -3.93 -13.99
CA SER A 128 -1.55 -3.98 -13.85
C SER A 128 -2.26 -3.49 -15.11
N GLU A 129 -3.57 -3.66 -15.22
CA GLU A 129 -4.35 -3.16 -16.37
C GLU A 129 -4.14 -1.65 -16.61
N ARG A 130 -4.02 -0.86 -15.54
CA ARG A 130 -3.83 0.59 -15.63
C ARG A 130 -2.36 1.01 -15.82
N TYR A 131 -1.43 0.22 -15.31
CA TYR A 131 0.02 0.45 -15.39
C TYR A 131 0.70 -0.84 -15.89
N PRO A 132 0.66 -1.11 -17.21
CA PRO A 132 1.03 -2.42 -17.76
C PRO A 132 2.54 -2.59 -17.99
N ILE A 133 3.33 -1.53 -17.80
CA ILE A 133 4.78 -1.57 -18.04
C ILE A 133 5.45 -2.24 -16.84
N GLU A 134 6.19 -3.32 -17.10
CA GLU A 134 6.95 -4.04 -16.07
C GLU A 134 7.92 -3.11 -15.33
N ASN A 135 8.00 -3.26 -14.01
CA ASN A 135 8.88 -2.50 -13.12
C ASN A 135 8.64 -0.97 -13.11
N GLU A 136 7.55 -0.48 -13.72
CA GLU A 136 7.23 0.96 -13.72
C GLU A 136 6.99 1.49 -12.30
N PHE A 137 6.33 0.69 -11.44
CA PHE A 137 6.08 1.04 -10.05
C PHE A 137 7.37 1.23 -9.25
N ASP A 138 8.32 0.29 -9.37
CA ASP A 138 9.62 0.37 -8.70
C ASP A 138 10.45 1.55 -9.22
N ALA A 139 10.46 1.78 -10.53
CA ALA A 139 11.12 2.93 -11.13
C ALA A 139 10.51 4.25 -10.62
N TYR A 140 9.19 4.31 -10.49
CA TYR A 140 8.47 5.46 -9.93
C TYR A 140 8.87 5.72 -8.48
N LEU A 141 8.89 4.69 -7.63
CA LEU A 141 9.29 4.85 -6.22
C LEU A 141 10.73 5.32 -6.12
N LYS A 142 11.68 4.67 -6.81
CA LYS A 142 13.10 5.04 -6.79
C LYS A 142 13.32 6.48 -7.25
N LYS A 143 12.63 6.92 -8.30
CA LYS A 143 12.70 8.31 -8.78
C LYS A 143 12.25 9.34 -7.73
N ASN A 144 11.36 8.95 -6.82
CA ASN A 144 10.86 9.80 -5.74
C ASN A 144 11.54 9.53 -4.39
N GLY A 145 12.65 8.78 -4.36
CA GLY A 145 13.37 8.45 -3.12
C GLY A 145 12.64 7.45 -2.22
N GLY A 146 11.66 6.73 -2.75
CA GLY A 146 10.92 5.68 -2.06
C GLY A 146 11.39 4.28 -2.42
N PHE A 147 10.85 3.28 -1.71
CA PHE A 147 11.06 1.86 -1.94
C PHE A 147 9.78 1.07 -1.61
N SER A 148 9.73 -0.16 -2.07
CA SER A 148 8.64 -1.14 -1.86
C SER A 148 9.23 -2.45 -1.36
N ASN A 149 8.42 -3.21 -0.64
CA ASN A 149 8.69 -4.61 -0.32
C ASN A 149 7.36 -5.34 -0.07
N ALA A 150 7.39 -6.67 -0.09
CA ALA A 150 6.29 -7.53 0.30
C ALA A 150 6.83 -8.82 0.92
N HIS A 151 5.95 -9.59 1.54
CA HIS A 151 6.27 -10.89 2.12
C HIS A 151 5.01 -11.74 2.13
N THR A 152 5.18 -13.05 1.96
CA THR A 152 4.11 -14.02 2.09
C THR A 152 4.39 -14.92 3.28
N GLU A 153 3.47 -14.95 4.24
CA GLU A 153 3.52 -15.84 5.40
C GLU A 153 2.60 -17.05 5.21
N ASN A 154 2.30 -17.73 6.32
CA ASN A 154 1.40 -18.88 6.35
C ASN A 154 -0.05 -18.48 6.10
N GLU A 155 -0.52 -17.42 6.76
CA GLU A 155 -1.93 -17.02 6.76
C GLU A 155 -2.18 -15.65 6.13
N ASP A 156 -1.13 -14.85 5.95
CA ASP A 156 -1.23 -13.49 5.43
C ASP A 156 -0.16 -13.21 4.36
N THR A 157 -0.43 -12.21 3.52
CA THR A 157 0.49 -11.63 2.53
C THR A 157 0.35 -10.10 2.55
#